data_AF-A0A6I5C5F6-F1
#
_entry.id   AF-A0A6I5C5F6-F1
#
_cell.length_a   1.000
_cell.length_b   1.000
_cell.length_c   1.000
_cell.angle_alpha   90.00
_cell.angle_beta   90.00
_cell.angle_gamma   90.00
#
_symmetry.space_group_name_H-M   'P 1'
#
loop_
_entity.id
_entity.type
_entity.pdbx_description
1 polymer ?
#
loop_
_entity_poly.entity_id
_entity_poly.type
_entity_poly.pdbx_seq_one_letter_code
_entity_poly.pdbx_strand_id
1 'polypeptide(L)'
;ARQAADRDERDAAVAHLRAAEGAVAQTAVFLDGIERLSATLDEAAALVPAALSGAEAERAAARTGPAGVPAGETRSRVLHLDGVLASVRQELASGRPYDPLDALRRIVAAATPLGAGRTGVLSAAALLLARSAVAGATGFVTTHRGAVGPEARTTLAEAERLLAVSGATADLLSADALARAARERAEQDVRVHGNPCADADVDAIGSLPGGPGLSGAPDAAGTPGAAGTPGVAGVAGVAGVAGAVLGGILLGPSPTAPPASFGGPRTRARHTGGRSS
;
A
#
# COMPACT_ATOMS: atom_id res chain seq x y z
N ALA A 1 30.76 -6.34 -6.00
CA ALA A 1 31.14 -7.72 -5.63
C ALA A 1 32.51 -8.10 -6.19
N ARG A 2 32.66 -8.46 -7.48
CA ARG A 2 33.98 -8.84 -8.06
C ARG A 2 35.06 -7.78 -7.87
N GLN A 3 34.80 -6.54 -8.29
CA GLN A 3 35.76 -5.43 -8.11
C GLN A 3 36.11 -5.09 -6.65
N ALA A 4 35.25 -5.43 -5.68
CA ALA A 4 35.54 -5.23 -4.25
C ALA A 4 36.37 -6.41 -3.70
N ALA A 5 36.07 -7.63 -4.13
CA ALA A 5 36.88 -8.80 -3.85
C ALA A 5 38.29 -8.70 -4.45
N ASP A 6 38.41 -8.15 -5.66
CA ASP A 6 39.68 -7.88 -6.34
C ASP A 6 40.53 -6.81 -5.59
N ARG A 7 39.92 -6.01 -4.71
CA ARG A 7 40.57 -5.03 -3.82
C ARG A 7 40.75 -5.53 -2.38
N ASP A 8 40.48 -6.81 -2.12
CA ASP A 8 40.44 -7.45 -0.79
C ASP A 8 39.42 -6.84 0.20
N GLU A 9 38.43 -6.09 -0.30
CA GLU A 9 37.31 -5.51 0.47
C GLU A 9 36.18 -6.55 0.63
N ARG A 10 36.48 -7.63 1.36
CA ARG A 10 35.60 -8.80 1.49
C ARG A 10 34.22 -8.46 2.07
N ASP A 11 34.16 -7.57 3.06
CA ASP A 11 32.90 -7.18 3.70
C ASP A 11 31.98 -6.43 2.73
N ALA A 12 32.53 -5.54 1.90
CA ALA A 12 31.77 -4.84 0.85
C ALA A 12 31.31 -5.81 -0.24
N ALA A 13 32.14 -6.78 -0.62
CA ALA A 13 31.76 -7.82 -1.57
C ALA A 13 30.59 -8.68 -1.07
N VAL A 14 30.62 -9.08 0.21
CA VAL A 14 29.53 -9.84 0.86
C VAL A 14 28.25 -9.00 0.96
N ALA A 15 28.36 -7.72 1.35
CA ALA A 15 27.21 -6.82 1.40
C ALA A 15 26.53 -6.67 0.03
N HIS A 16 27.31 -6.49 -1.04
CA HIS A 16 26.79 -6.38 -2.40
C HIS A 16 26.15 -7.69 -2.89
N LEU A 17 26.70 -8.84 -2.51
CA LEU A 17 26.12 -10.13 -2.88
C LEU A 17 24.77 -10.33 -2.19
N ARG A 18 24.69 -10.09 -0.88
CA ARG A 18 23.41 -10.17 -0.13
C ARG A 18 22.37 -9.19 -0.66
N ALA A 19 22.80 -7.99 -1.04
CA ALA A 19 21.94 -7.01 -1.69
C ALA A 19 21.36 -7.55 -3.01
N ALA A 20 22.20 -8.16 -3.85
CA ALA A 20 21.78 -8.74 -5.11
C ALA A 20 20.85 -9.95 -4.91
N GLU A 21 21.14 -10.84 -3.96
CA GLU A 21 20.28 -11.96 -3.59
C GLU A 21 18.91 -11.48 -3.13
N GLY A 22 18.86 -10.44 -2.29
CA GLY A 22 17.62 -9.80 -1.86
C GLY A 22 16.83 -9.20 -3.03
N ALA A 23 17.50 -8.53 -3.96
CA ALA A 23 16.85 -7.96 -5.15
C ALA A 23 16.28 -9.04 -6.09
N VAL A 24 16.97 -10.17 -6.26
CA VAL A 24 16.49 -11.32 -7.04
C VAL A 24 15.27 -11.95 -6.37
N ALA A 25 15.32 -12.16 -5.04
CA ALA A 25 14.18 -12.67 -4.29
C ALA A 25 12.96 -11.73 -4.40
N GLN A 26 13.18 -10.42 -4.33
CA GLN A 26 12.11 -9.43 -4.49
C GLN A 26 11.50 -9.44 -5.90
N THR A 27 12.32 -9.66 -6.93
CA THR A 27 11.86 -9.77 -8.32
C THR A 27 10.95 -10.98 -8.50
N ALA A 28 11.28 -12.11 -7.89
CA ALA A 28 10.41 -13.30 -7.91
C ALA A 28 9.04 -13.00 -7.30
N VAL A 29 8.99 -12.30 -6.16
CA VAL A 29 7.72 -11.90 -5.52
C VAL A 29 6.88 -10.99 -6.42
N PHE A 30 7.51 -10.07 -7.15
CA PHE A 30 6.78 -9.19 -8.08
C PHE A 30 6.23 -9.95 -9.29
N LEU A 31 6.99 -10.88 -9.86
CA LEU A 31 6.52 -11.71 -10.97
C LEU A 31 5.31 -12.56 -10.55
N ASP A 32 5.38 -13.21 -9.39
CA ASP A 32 4.24 -13.95 -8.82
C ASP A 32 3.01 -13.04 -8.59
N GLY A 33 3.24 -11.77 -8.22
CA GLY A 33 2.21 -10.77 -8.08
C GLY A 33 1.57 -10.39 -9.41
N ILE A 34 2.38 -10.22 -10.46
CA ILE A 34 1.93 -9.90 -11.82
C ILE A 34 1.14 -11.06 -12.40
N GLU A 35 1.63 -12.29 -12.32
CA GLU A 35 0.94 -13.48 -12.83
C GLU A 35 -0.42 -13.67 -12.16
N ARG A 36 -0.48 -13.47 -10.84
CA ARG A 36 -1.74 -13.52 -10.09
C ARG A 36 -2.71 -12.40 -10.51
N LEU A 37 -2.21 -11.19 -10.73
CA LEU A 37 -3.05 -10.07 -11.19
C LEU A 37 -3.56 -10.32 -12.62
N SER A 38 -2.71 -10.81 -13.53
CA SER A 38 -3.11 -11.19 -14.88
C SER A 38 -4.22 -12.24 -14.87
N ALA A 39 -4.06 -13.32 -14.10
CA ALA A 39 -5.09 -14.35 -13.95
C ALA A 39 -6.40 -13.78 -13.37
N THR A 40 -6.30 -12.85 -12.41
CA THR A 40 -7.47 -12.17 -11.82
C THR A 40 -8.18 -11.28 -12.83
N LEU A 41 -7.43 -10.58 -13.70
CA LEU A 41 -8.00 -9.73 -14.76
C LEU A 41 -8.68 -10.58 -15.84
N ASP A 42 -8.09 -11.73 -16.20
CA ASP A 42 -8.69 -12.68 -17.15
C ASP A 42 -9.99 -13.27 -16.57
N GLU A 43 -9.98 -13.67 -15.29
CA GLU A 43 -11.17 -14.16 -14.60
C GLU A 43 -12.26 -13.07 -14.51
N ALA A 44 -11.86 -11.84 -14.17
CA ALA A 44 -12.77 -10.70 -14.12
C ALA A 44 -13.40 -10.43 -15.49
N ALA A 45 -12.60 -10.42 -16.56
CA ALA A 45 -13.08 -10.21 -17.92
C ALA A 45 -14.08 -11.31 -18.35
N ALA A 46 -13.81 -12.57 -18.00
CA ALA A 46 -14.71 -13.68 -18.26
C ALA A 46 -16.04 -13.58 -17.47
N LEU A 47 -16.03 -12.98 -16.29
CA LEU A 47 -17.24 -12.78 -15.46
C LEU A 47 -18.11 -11.61 -15.90
N VAL A 48 -17.58 -10.61 -16.60
CA VAL A 48 -18.33 -9.39 -16.97
C VAL A 48 -19.65 -9.70 -17.71
N PRO A 49 -19.69 -10.53 -18.77
CA PRO A 49 -20.95 -10.83 -19.47
C PRO A 49 -21.99 -11.48 -18.55
N ALA A 50 -21.56 -12.42 -17.71
CA ALA A 50 -22.45 -13.09 -16.77
C ALA A 50 -22.95 -12.14 -15.67
N ALA A 51 -22.12 -11.19 -15.23
CA ALA A 51 -22.50 -10.15 -14.28
C ALA A 51 -23.53 -9.17 -14.89
N LEU A 52 -23.40 -8.81 -16.17
CA LEU A 52 -24.40 -8.00 -16.89
C LEU A 52 -25.75 -8.71 -16.93
N SER A 53 -25.79 -9.99 -17.32
CA SER A 53 -27.01 -10.79 -17.33
C SER A 53 -27.60 -10.97 -15.92
N GLY A 54 -26.75 -11.18 -14.91
CA GLY A 54 -27.19 -11.24 -13.51
C GLY A 54 -27.84 -9.95 -13.03
N ALA A 55 -27.25 -8.80 -13.37
CA ALA A 55 -27.81 -7.48 -13.03
C ALA A 55 -29.12 -7.17 -13.78
N GLU A 56 -29.26 -7.62 -15.03
CA GLU A 56 -30.53 -7.52 -15.77
C GLU A 56 -31.65 -8.35 -15.11
N ALA A 57 -31.32 -9.53 -14.58
CA ALA A 57 -32.27 -10.36 -13.84
C ALA A 57 -32.74 -9.66 -12.55
N GLU A 58 -31.83 -9.03 -11.80
CA GLU A 58 -32.15 -8.24 -10.62
C GLU A 58 -33.03 -7.02 -10.95
N ARG A 59 -32.75 -6.34 -12.07
CA ARG A 59 -33.62 -5.28 -12.60
C ARG A 59 -35.03 -5.79 -12.89
N ALA A 60 -35.15 -6.97 -13.50
CA ALA A 60 -36.45 -7.57 -13.78
C ALA A 60 -37.21 -7.92 -12.49
N ALA A 61 -36.51 -8.49 -11.50
CA ALA A 61 -37.07 -8.82 -10.19
C ALA A 61 -37.53 -7.57 -9.40
N ALA A 62 -36.78 -6.48 -9.48
CA ALA A 62 -37.10 -5.21 -8.82
C ALA A 62 -38.42 -4.58 -9.33
N ARG A 63 -38.81 -4.84 -10.58
CA ARG A 63 -40.10 -4.36 -11.15
C ARG A 63 -41.31 -5.10 -10.59
N THR A 64 -41.13 -6.34 -10.17
CA THR A 64 -42.15 -7.15 -9.48
C THR A 64 -42.22 -6.86 -7.97
N GLY A 65 -41.13 -6.33 -7.40
CA GLY A 65 -41.10 -5.57 -6.14
C GLY A 65 -41.21 -6.36 -4.83
N PRO A 66 -40.26 -6.23 -3.88
CA PRO A 66 -40.46 -6.64 -2.50
C PRO A 66 -41.30 -5.61 -1.73
N ALA A 67 -42.14 -6.08 -0.79
CA ALA A 67 -42.99 -5.22 0.04
C ALA A 67 -42.15 -4.32 0.97
N GLY A 68 -42.31 -2.99 0.88
CA GLY A 68 -41.79 -2.04 1.87
C GLY A 68 -40.88 -0.92 1.37
N VAL A 69 -40.43 -0.94 0.11
CA VAL A 69 -39.62 0.17 -0.47
C VAL A 69 -40.53 1.13 -1.27
N PRO A 70 -40.41 2.46 -1.09
CA PRO A 70 -41.16 3.43 -1.87
C PRO A 70 -40.93 3.25 -3.37
N ALA A 71 -41.99 3.26 -4.18
CA ALA A 71 -41.91 3.04 -5.63
C ALA A 71 -40.98 4.05 -6.34
N GLY A 72 -40.92 5.30 -5.85
CA GLY A 72 -40.01 6.32 -6.36
C GLY A 72 -38.54 5.98 -6.15
N GLU A 73 -38.19 5.40 -5.00
CA GLU A 73 -36.82 5.01 -4.67
C GLU A 73 -36.38 3.80 -5.52
N THR A 74 -37.24 2.78 -5.64
CA THR A 74 -36.99 1.63 -6.52
C THR A 74 -36.78 2.08 -7.97
N ARG A 75 -37.59 3.04 -8.46
CA ARG A 75 -37.44 3.59 -9.81
C ARG A 75 -36.08 4.28 -9.99
N SER A 76 -35.65 5.10 -9.03
CA SER A 76 -34.35 5.77 -9.09
C SER A 76 -33.19 4.76 -9.10
N ARG A 77 -33.25 3.71 -8.29
CA ARG A 77 -32.23 2.64 -8.28
C ARG A 77 -32.16 1.89 -9.61
N VAL A 78 -33.32 1.58 -10.20
CA VAL A 78 -33.39 0.94 -11.53
C VAL A 78 -32.81 1.84 -12.62
N LEU A 79 -33.14 3.14 -12.62
CA LEU A 79 -32.58 4.10 -13.59
C LEU A 79 -31.05 4.24 -13.46
N HIS A 80 -30.54 4.25 -12.22
CA HIS A 80 -29.10 4.26 -11.97
C HIS A 80 -28.42 3.01 -12.52
N LEU A 81 -28.97 1.83 -12.23
CA LEU A 81 -28.45 0.56 -12.77
C LEU A 81 -28.47 0.55 -14.30
N ASP A 82 -29.55 1.03 -14.92
CA ASP A 82 -29.66 1.12 -16.38
C ASP A 82 -28.54 1.97 -17.01
N GLY A 83 -28.24 3.12 -16.40
CA GLY A 83 -27.13 3.98 -16.83
C GLY A 83 -25.77 3.28 -16.74
N VAL A 84 -25.52 2.57 -15.63
CA VAL A 84 -24.27 1.82 -15.42
C VAL A 84 -24.13 0.68 -16.43
N LEU A 85 -25.17 -0.14 -16.60
CA LEU A 85 -25.13 -1.26 -17.54
C LEU A 85 -24.99 -0.78 -19.00
N ALA A 86 -25.63 0.34 -19.36
CA ALA A 86 -25.45 0.95 -20.68
C ALA A 86 -24.00 1.42 -20.91
N SER A 87 -23.42 2.10 -19.92
CA SER A 87 -22.02 2.55 -19.96
C SER A 87 -21.04 1.37 -20.12
N VAL A 88 -21.20 0.30 -19.35
CA VAL A 88 -20.31 -0.87 -19.45
C VAL A 88 -20.46 -1.59 -20.79
N ARG A 89 -21.68 -1.74 -21.32
CA ARG A 89 -21.89 -2.33 -22.66
C ARG A 89 -21.26 -1.48 -23.76
N GLN A 90 -21.33 -0.15 -23.64
CA GLN A 90 -20.68 0.76 -24.59
C GLN A 90 -19.15 0.63 -24.54
N GLU A 91 -18.58 0.50 -23.34
CA GLU A 91 -17.14 0.30 -23.15
C GLU A 91 -16.68 -1.03 -23.78
N LEU A 92 -17.42 -2.12 -23.55
CA LEU A 92 -17.17 -3.42 -24.18
C LEU A 92 -17.27 -3.36 -25.71
N ALA A 93 -18.29 -2.68 -26.24
CA ALA A 93 -18.50 -2.53 -27.67
C ALA A 93 -17.45 -1.63 -28.35
N SER A 94 -16.76 -0.77 -27.58
CA SER A 94 -15.77 0.16 -28.12
C SER A 94 -14.48 -0.52 -28.59
N GLY A 95 -14.21 -1.76 -28.15
CA GLY A 95 -12.97 -2.49 -28.43
C GLY A 95 -11.71 -1.86 -27.82
N ARG A 96 -11.86 -0.84 -26.96
CA ARG A 96 -10.75 -0.20 -26.26
C ARG A 96 -10.34 -1.04 -25.04
N PRO A 97 -9.07 -0.95 -24.59
CA PRO A 97 -8.69 -1.48 -23.30
C PRO A 97 -9.57 -0.88 -22.20
N TYR A 98 -10.17 -1.76 -21.39
CA TYR A 98 -10.98 -1.38 -20.24
C TYR A 98 -10.47 -2.12 -19.01
N ASP A 99 -10.76 -1.60 -17.82
CA ASP A 99 -10.46 -2.30 -16.57
C ASP A 99 -11.63 -3.23 -16.19
N PRO A 100 -11.48 -4.57 -16.30
CA PRO A 100 -12.57 -5.50 -16.00
C PRO A 100 -12.94 -5.52 -14.52
N LEU A 101 -12.00 -5.23 -13.60
CA LEU A 101 -12.31 -5.16 -12.17
C LEU A 101 -13.13 -3.90 -11.87
N ASP A 102 -12.82 -2.77 -12.51
CA ASP A 102 -13.65 -1.56 -12.40
C ASP A 102 -15.06 -1.77 -12.97
N ALA A 103 -15.17 -2.38 -14.15
CA ALA A 103 -16.46 -2.71 -14.76
C ALA A 103 -17.32 -3.60 -13.85
N LEU A 104 -16.74 -4.68 -13.29
CA LEU A 104 -17.42 -5.55 -12.33
C LEU A 104 -17.83 -4.78 -11.07
N ARG A 105 -16.94 -3.93 -10.53
CA ARG A 105 -17.22 -3.14 -9.33
C ARG A 105 -18.42 -2.21 -9.54
N ARG A 106 -18.48 -1.53 -10.69
CA ARG A 106 -19.62 -0.67 -11.06
C ARG A 106 -20.91 -1.47 -11.17
N ILE A 107 -20.89 -2.63 -11.83
CA ILE A 107 -22.08 -3.50 -11.97
C ILE A 107 -22.59 -3.97 -10.60
N VAL A 108 -21.70 -4.57 -9.79
CA VAL A 108 -22.07 -5.15 -8.49
C VAL A 108 -22.56 -4.07 -7.53
N ALA A 109 -21.88 -2.91 -7.46
CA ALA A 109 -22.29 -1.80 -6.61
C ALA A 109 -23.65 -1.22 -7.01
N ALA A 110 -23.96 -1.12 -8.31
CA ALA A 110 -25.24 -0.62 -8.79
C ALA A 110 -26.40 -1.62 -8.57
N ALA A 111 -26.10 -2.93 -8.59
CA ALA A 111 -27.09 -3.99 -8.41
C ALA A 111 -27.39 -4.32 -6.93
N THR A 112 -26.41 -4.12 -6.03
CA THR A 112 -26.55 -4.46 -4.59
C THR A 112 -27.78 -3.81 -3.91
N PRO A 113 -28.10 -2.52 -4.14
CA PRO A 113 -29.29 -1.89 -3.58
C PRO A 113 -30.62 -2.49 -4.04
N LEU A 114 -30.64 -3.31 -5.10
CA LEU A 114 -31.86 -3.98 -5.58
C LEU A 114 -32.10 -5.35 -4.91
N GLY A 115 -31.19 -5.81 -4.06
CA GLY A 115 -31.30 -7.10 -3.36
C GLY A 115 -30.36 -8.20 -3.88
N ALA A 116 -29.43 -7.85 -4.77
CA ALA A 116 -28.38 -8.74 -5.26
C ALA A 116 -27.44 -9.13 -4.10
N GLY A 117 -27.71 -10.23 -3.41
CA GLY A 117 -26.91 -10.49 -2.22
C GLY A 117 -27.00 -11.81 -1.50
N ARG A 118 -27.60 -12.85 -2.10
CA ARG A 118 -27.64 -14.16 -1.42
C ARG A 118 -26.95 -15.29 -2.17
N THR A 119 -27.02 -15.34 -3.51
CA THR A 119 -26.33 -16.33 -4.33
C THR A 119 -26.25 -15.86 -5.79
N GLY A 120 -25.21 -16.27 -6.53
CA GLY A 120 -25.11 -16.05 -7.98
C GLY A 120 -23.84 -15.32 -8.42
N VAL A 121 -23.81 -14.92 -9.69
CA VAL A 121 -22.62 -14.34 -10.34
C VAL A 121 -22.18 -13.04 -9.66
N LEU A 122 -23.11 -12.20 -9.19
CA LEU A 122 -22.78 -10.94 -8.53
C LEU A 122 -22.07 -11.15 -7.18
N SER A 123 -22.40 -12.23 -6.45
CA SER A 123 -21.66 -12.62 -5.24
C SER A 123 -20.27 -13.18 -5.54
N ALA A 124 -20.12 -13.95 -6.62
CA ALA A 124 -18.82 -14.43 -7.06
C ALA A 124 -17.92 -13.26 -7.51
N ALA A 125 -18.48 -12.31 -8.26
CA ALA A 125 -17.78 -11.09 -8.67
C ALA A 125 -17.38 -10.23 -7.47
N ALA A 126 -18.28 -10.02 -6.49
CA ALA A 126 -17.95 -9.30 -5.25
C ALA A 126 -16.78 -9.96 -4.49
N LEU A 127 -16.77 -11.30 -4.42
CA LEU A 127 -15.71 -12.06 -3.76
C LEU A 127 -14.37 -11.94 -4.50
N LEU A 128 -14.39 -12.01 -5.84
CA LEU A 128 -13.21 -11.81 -6.67
C LEU A 128 -12.61 -10.41 -6.46
N LEU A 129 -13.45 -9.37 -6.48
CA LEU A 129 -13.04 -7.98 -6.26
C LEU A 129 -12.38 -7.81 -4.88
N ALA A 130 -13.04 -8.29 -3.82
CA ALA A 130 -12.53 -8.19 -2.46
C ALA A 130 -11.18 -8.91 -2.29
N ARG A 131 -11.04 -10.14 -2.82
CA ARG A 131 -9.79 -10.90 -2.78
C ARG A 131 -8.66 -10.19 -3.54
N SER A 132 -8.97 -9.68 -4.73
CA SER A 132 -7.99 -8.94 -5.54
C SER A 132 -7.51 -7.67 -4.83
N ALA A 133 -8.43 -6.90 -4.25
CA ALA A 133 -8.10 -5.67 -3.56
C ALA A 133 -7.28 -5.92 -2.29
N VAL A 134 -7.66 -6.91 -1.48
CA VAL A 134 -6.90 -7.32 -0.28
C VAL A 134 -5.50 -7.79 -0.68
N ALA A 135 -5.38 -8.68 -1.67
CA ALA A 135 -4.07 -9.16 -2.12
C ALA A 135 -3.15 -8.02 -2.59
N GLY A 136 -3.69 -7.07 -3.36
CA GLY A 136 -2.96 -5.89 -3.82
C GLY A 136 -2.52 -4.98 -2.68
N ALA A 137 -3.40 -4.72 -1.71
CA ALA A 137 -3.09 -3.92 -0.53
C ALA A 137 -2.03 -4.58 0.37
N THR A 138 -2.18 -5.89 0.65
CA THR A 138 -1.21 -6.66 1.43
C THR A 138 0.16 -6.68 0.76
N GLY A 139 0.25 -6.89 -0.56
CA GLY A 139 1.52 -6.81 -1.30
C GLY A 139 2.19 -5.44 -1.20
N PHE A 140 1.41 -4.36 -1.30
CA PHE A 140 1.95 -3.01 -1.17
C PHE A 140 2.46 -2.71 0.25
N VAL A 141 1.65 -3.02 1.27
CA VAL A 141 1.98 -2.76 2.69
C VAL A 141 3.16 -3.59 3.17
N THR A 142 3.26 -4.84 2.73
CA THR A 142 4.40 -5.72 3.08
C THR A 142 5.70 -5.19 2.49
N THR A 143 5.68 -4.75 1.23
CA THR A 143 6.84 -4.16 0.54
C THR A 143 7.29 -2.85 1.20
N HIS A 144 6.34 -2.02 1.63
CA HIS A 144 6.61 -0.68 2.18
C HIS A 144 6.48 -0.62 3.71
N ARG A 145 6.70 -1.75 4.41
CA ARG A 145 6.39 -1.88 5.84
C ARG A 145 7.06 -0.79 6.70
N GLY A 146 8.23 -0.27 6.30
CA GLY A 146 8.91 0.81 7.03
C GLY A 146 8.27 2.19 6.89
N ALA A 147 7.61 2.48 5.76
CA ALA A 147 7.04 3.79 5.44
C ALA A 147 5.52 3.87 5.68
N VAL A 148 4.82 2.74 5.80
CA VAL A 148 3.37 2.70 5.97
C VAL A 148 2.97 2.96 7.43
N GLY A 149 1.92 3.76 7.65
CA GLY A 149 1.38 4.11 8.97
C GLY A 149 0.51 3.02 9.62
N PRO A 150 0.18 3.14 10.91
CA PRO A 150 -0.69 2.20 11.61
C PRO A 150 -2.14 2.23 11.10
N GLU A 151 -2.60 3.37 10.59
CA GLU A 151 -3.97 3.52 10.06
C GLU A 151 -4.19 2.64 8.83
N ALA A 152 -3.30 2.70 7.84
CA ALA A 152 -3.38 1.83 6.65
C ALA A 152 -3.37 0.33 7.02
N ARG A 153 -2.52 -0.06 7.99
CA ARG A 153 -2.47 -1.46 8.48
C ARG A 153 -3.76 -1.88 9.20
N THR A 154 -4.35 -0.97 9.98
CA THR A 154 -5.58 -1.24 10.72
C THR A 154 -6.76 -1.36 9.76
N THR A 155 -6.85 -0.49 8.76
CA THR A 155 -7.87 -0.57 7.69
C THR A 155 -7.73 -1.85 6.89
N LEU A 156 -6.50 -2.29 6.57
CA LEU A 156 -6.27 -3.56 5.89
C LEU A 156 -6.70 -4.76 6.75
N ALA A 157 -6.38 -4.77 8.05
CA ALA A 157 -6.81 -5.83 8.96
C ALA A 157 -8.34 -5.91 9.06
N GLU A 158 -9.05 -4.78 9.00
CA GLU A 158 -10.51 -4.76 8.96
C GLU A 158 -11.06 -5.34 7.65
N ALA A 159 -10.45 -5.02 6.51
CA ALA A 159 -10.81 -5.61 5.22
C ALA A 159 -10.64 -7.14 5.23
N GLU A 160 -9.52 -7.63 5.76
CA GLU A 160 -9.24 -9.07 5.91
C GLU A 160 -10.26 -9.74 6.85
N ARG A 161 -10.64 -9.08 7.94
CA ARG A 161 -11.67 -9.58 8.86
C ARG A 161 -13.02 -9.72 8.18
N LEU A 162 -13.48 -8.71 7.43
CA LEU A 162 -14.74 -8.78 6.70
C LEU A 162 -14.71 -9.87 5.63
N LEU A 163 -13.60 -10.02 4.90
CA LEU A 163 -13.44 -11.06 3.90
C LEU A 163 -13.51 -12.47 4.50
N ALA A 164 -12.95 -12.68 5.70
CA ALA A 164 -12.94 -13.98 6.38
C ALA A 164 -14.31 -14.42 6.91
N VAL A 165 -15.19 -13.47 7.26
CA VAL A 165 -16.52 -13.74 7.86
C VAL A 165 -17.65 -13.69 6.80
N SER A 166 -17.38 -13.20 5.60
CA SER A 166 -18.41 -12.81 4.62
C SER A 166 -19.25 -13.96 4.06
N GLY A 167 -20.58 -13.79 4.15
CA GLY A 167 -21.58 -14.51 3.34
C GLY A 167 -22.46 -13.58 2.48
N ALA A 168 -22.45 -12.26 2.71
CA ALA A 168 -23.26 -11.27 2.00
C ALA A 168 -22.42 -10.43 1.01
N THR A 169 -23.02 -10.03 -0.11
CA THR A 169 -22.36 -9.17 -1.12
C THR A 169 -21.97 -7.79 -0.58
N ALA A 170 -22.78 -7.22 0.30
CA ALA A 170 -22.50 -5.92 0.90
C ALA A 170 -21.23 -5.93 1.76
N ASP A 171 -20.98 -7.03 2.49
CA ASP A 171 -19.77 -7.18 3.31
C ASP A 171 -18.54 -7.34 2.42
N LEU A 172 -18.65 -8.07 1.30
CA LEU A 172 -17.58 -8.21 0.31
C LEU A 172 -17.24 -6.87 -0.36
N LEU A 173 -18.24 -6.07 -0.72
CA LEU A 173 -18.02 -4.72 -1.24
C LEU A 173 -17.39 -3.79 -0.18
N SER A 174 -17.75 -3.95 1.08
CA SER A 174 -17.15 -3.20 2.19
C SER A 174 -15.69 -3.60 2.39
N ALA A 175 -15.37 -4.89 2.35
CA ALA A 175 -14.00 -5.41 2.41
C ALA A 175 -13.14 -4.87 1.25
N ASP A 176 -13.68 -4.91 0.03
CA ASP A 176 -13.03 -4.33 -1.15
C ASP A 176 -12.73 -2.83 -0.99
N ALA A 177 -13.73 -2.04 -0.58
CA ALA A 177 -13.57 -0.61 -0.39
C ALA A 177 -12.52 -0.27 0.67
N LEU A 178 -12.52 -1.01 1.80
CA LEU A 178 -11.52 -0.86 2.85
C LEU A 178 -10.13 -1.24 2.36
N ALA A 179 -9.97 -2.32 1.59
CA ALA A 179 -8.68 -2.73 1.05
C ALA A 179 -8.09 -1.67 0.11
N ARG A 180 -8.91 -1.07 -0.77
CA ARG A 180 -8.46 0.04 -1.62
C ARG A 180 -8.11 1.29 -0.81
N ALA A 181 -8.93 1.66 0.18
CA ALA A 181 -8.64 2.78 1.05
C ALA A 181 -7.34 2.59 1.85
N ALA A 182 -7.09 1.37 2.32
CA ALA A 182 -5.83 0.99 2.97
C ALA A 182 -4.64 1.18 2.03
N ARG A 183 -4.77 0.75 0.76
CA ARG A 183 -3.74 0.93 -0.26
C ARG A 183 -3.51 2.41 -0.58
N GLU A 184 -4.56 3.20 -0.83
CA GLU A 184 -4.45 4.63 -1.11
C GLU A 184 -3.74 5.38 0.03
N ARG A 185 -4.03 5.01 1.29
CA ARG A 185 -3.37 5.58 2.46
C ARG A 185 -1.92 5.13 2.58
N ALA A 186 -1.64 3.85 2.35
CA ALA A 186 -0.27 3.35 2.31
C ALA A 186 0.56 4.04 1.21
N GLU A 187 0.00 4.25 0.04
CA GLU A 187 0.66 4.99 -1.05
C GLU A 187 0.89 6.45 -0.67
N GLN A 188 -0.06 7.09 0.01
CA GLN A 188 0.14 8.44 0.56
C GLN A 188 1.25 8.47 1.61
N ASP A 189 1.30 7.50 2.51
CA ASP A 189 2.34 7.40 3.53
C ASP A 189 3.72 7.26 2.88
N VAL A 190 3.84 6.45 1.82
CA VAL A 190 5.07 6.31 1.03
C VAL A 190 5.44 7.61 0.31
N ARG A 191 4.46 8.34 -0.23
CA ARG A 191 4.71 9.65 -0.88
C ARG A 191 5.16 10.71 0.11
N VAL A 192 4.57 10.74 1.30
CA VAL A 192 4.83 11.76 2.34
C VAL A 192 6.11 11.46 3.10
N HIS A 193 6.29 10.21 3.53
CA HIS A 193 7.42 9.76 4.34
C HIS A 193 8.49 9.09 3.48
N GLY A 194 8.51 9.40 2.18
CA GLY A 194 9.41 8.83 1.20
C GLY A 194 10.85 8.81 1.71
N ASN A 195 11.25 7.62 2.17
CA ASN A 195 12.52 7.27 2.80
C ASN A 195 12.68 7.51 4.33
N PRO A 196 12.22 6.58 5.21
CA PRO A 196 12.57 6.58 6.63
C PRO A 196 14.03 6.18 6.95
N CYS A 197 14.96 6.18 5.98
CA CYS A 197 16.40 6.03 6.25
C CYS A 197 17.17 7.37 6.26
N ALA A 198 16.54 8.52 5.98
CA ALA A 198 17.23 9.81 6.03
C ALA A 198 17.24 10.43 7.44
N ASP A 199 16.18 10.24 8.24
CA ASP A 199 16.03 10.93 9.52
C ASP A 199 16.91 10.36 10.65
N ALA A 200 17.40 9.12 10.51
CA ALA A 200 18.30 8.52 11.51
C ALA A 200 19.76 9.00 11.39
N ASP A 201 20.19 9.52 10.23
CA ASP A 201 21.56 10.02 10.02
C ASP A 201 21.71 11.51 10.42
N VAL A 202 20.61 12.28 10.51
CA VAL A 202 20.69 13.69 10.92
C VAL A 202 20.84 13.85 12.43
N ASP A 203 20.24 12.96 13.23
CA ASP A 203 20.41 12.95 14.69
C ASP A 203 21.76 12.34 15.14
N ALA A 204 22.38 11.50 14.30
CA ALA A 204 23.68 10.88 14.59
C ALA A 204 24.88 11.83 14.39
N ILE A 205 24.74 12.88 13.58
CA ILE A 205 25.79 13.90 13.37
C ILE A 205 25.79 14.97 14.49
N GLY A 206 24.71 15.06 15.29
CA GLY A 206 24.56 16.07 16.36
C GLY A 206 24.99 15.64 17.77
N SER A 207 25.34 14.38 18.00
CA SER A 207 25.63 13.87 19.36
C SER A 207 27.02 13.21 19.44
N LEU A 208 28.06 14.04 19.51
CA LEU A 208 29.37 13.62 20.01
C LEU A 208 29.43 13.85 21.53
N PRO A 209 29.71 12.80 22.34
CA PRO A 209 29.91 12.94 23.77
C PRO A 209 31.39 13.21 24.12
N GLY A 210 31.64 14.33 24.79
CA GLY A 210 32.62 14.43 25.87
C GLY A 210 33.98 15.11 25.60
N GLY A 211 34.25 16.17 26.36
CA GLY A 211 35.59 16.65 26.70
C GLY A 211 35.53 17.81 27.73
N PRO A 212 36.18 17.72 28.92
CA PRO A 212 36.04 18.70 30.01
C PRO A 212 37.14 19.78 30.03
N GLY A 213 36.85 20.90 30.69
CA GLY A 213 37.77 22.03 30.97
C GLY A 213 37.84 23.02 29.81
N LEU A 214 37.92 24.34 29.97
CA LEU A 214 38.50 25.16 31.02
C LEU A 214 37.90 26.58 30.97
N SER A 215 37.89 27.20 32.13
CA SER A 215 37.50 28.58 32.48
C SER A 215 38.16 29.71 31.67
N GLY A 216 37.43 30.83 31.53
CA GLY A 216 37.96 32.18 31.25
C GLY A 216 37.02 33.01 30.34
N ALA A 217 36.01 33.69 30.89
CA ALA A 217 35.99 35.13 31.22
C ALA A 217 35.46 36.03 30.07
N PRO A 218 34.84 37.19 30.38
CA PRO A 218 33.77 37.78 29.57
C PRO A 218 34.21 38.99 28.72
N ASP A 219 33.25 39.51 27.96
CA ASP A 219 33.18 40.85 27.35
C ASP A 219 33.95 41.09 26.03
N ALA A 220 33.21 41.18 24.92
CA ALA A 220 33.34 42.32 23.99
C ALA A 220 32.18 42.39 22.99
N ALA A 221 31.68 43.61 22.86
CA ALA A 221 30.61 44.10 22.01
C ALA A 221 30.72 43.71 20.53
N GLY A 222 29.55 43.63 19.90
CA GLY A 222 29.39 43.24 18.51
C GLY A 222 29.83 44.26 17.47
N THR A 223 29.87 43.77 16.23
CA THR A 223 29.83 44.56 15.00
C THR A 223 28.89 43.85 14.03
N PRO A 224 27.91 44.56 13.42
CA PRO A 224 27.09 44.02 12.35
C PRO A 224 27.67 44.42 10.98
N GLY A 225 27.57 43.53 10.00
CA GLY A 225 27.61 43.89 8.58
C GLY A 225 28.45 42.96 7.70
N ALA A 226 27.79 42.25 6.78
CA ALA A 226 27.85 42.56 5.34
C ALA A 226 27.08 41.49 4.55
N ALA A 227 26.28 41.97 3.60
CA ALA A 227 25.54 41.16 2.65
C ALA A 227 26.41 40.75 1.44
N GLY A 228 26.15 39.54 0.94
CA GLY A 228 26.16 39.18 -0.49
C GLY A 228 27.51 39.04 -1.21
N THR A 229 27.82 37.81 -1.62
CA THR A 229 28.45 37.54 -2.93
C THR A 229 27.81 36.29 -3.55
N PRO A 230 27.36 36.33 -4.83
CA PRO A 230 26.93 35.16 -5.57
C PRO A 230 28.08 34.59 -6.43
N GLY A 231 28.05 33.27 -6.61
CA GLY A 231 28.55 32.60 -7.82
C GLY A 231 30.01 32.15 -7.83
N VAL A 232 30.21 30.83 -7.73
CA VAL A 232 31.20 30.13 -8.57
C VAL A 232 30.56 28.86 -9.09
N ALA A 233 30.36 28.83 -10.41
CA ALA A 233 30.01 27.66 -11.18
C ALA A 233 31.29 26.96 -11.65
N GLY A 234 31.28 25.63 -11.59
CA GLY A 234 32.04 24.76 -12.48
C GLY A 234 33.23 24.02 -11.86
N VAL A 235 33.02 22.73 -11.54
CA VAL A 235 33.88 21.68 -12.10
C VAL A 235 32.99 20.50 -12.49
N ALA A 236 32.98 20.20 -13.79
CA ALA A 236 32.32 19.04 -14.35
C ALA A 236 33.25 17.82 -14.31
N GLY A 237 32.67 16.65 -14.04
CA GLY A 237 33.14 15.39 -14.59
C GLY A 237 33.61 14.34 -13.60
N VAL A 238 32.70 13.48 -13.14
CA VAL A 238 32.87 12.01 -13.23
C VAL A 238 31.50 11.40 -13.54
N ALA A 239 31.53 10.41 -14.43
CA ALA A 239 30.43 9.74 -15.11
C ALA A 239 29.28 9.26 -14.21
N GLY A 240 28.08 9.34 -14.78
CA GLY A 240 26.83 8.91 -14.16
C GLY A 240 26.70 7.40 -13.99
N VAL A 241 25.95 7.05 -12.95
CA VAL A 241 25.08 5.87 -12.93
C VAL A 241 23.68 6.39 -12.70
N ALA A 242 22.95 6.54 -13.80
CA ALA A 242 21.51 6.74 -13.76
C ALA A 242 20.83 5.43 -13.32
N GLY A 243 19.88 5.55 -12.40
CA GLY A 243 18.75 4.63 -12.27
C GLY A 243 18.94 3.44 -11.34
N ALA A 244 18.70 3.63 -10.04
CA ALA A 244 18.05 2.65 -9.17
C ALA A 244 17.86 3.23 -7.75
N VAL A 245 16.81 4.02 -7.52
CA VAL A 245 16.26 4.18 -6.16
C VAL A 245 14.74 4.18 -6.26
N LEU A 246 14.20 3.01 -6.59
CA LEU A 246 12.81 2.67 -6.28
C LEU A 246 12.87 1.75 -5.05
N GLY A 247 12.43 2.25 -3.90
CA GLY A 247 12.26 1.47 -2.67
C GLY A 247 13.56 1.24 -1.89
N GLY A 248 13.81 2.09 -0.89
CA GLY A 248 14.87 1.90 0.07
C GLY A 248 14.63 0.65 0.92
N ILE A 249 15.27 -0.47 0.55
CA ILE A 249 15.64 -1.57 1.44
C ILE A 249 16.97 -2.15 0.92
N LEU A 250 18.05 -1.38 1.00
CA LEU A 250 19.43 -1.89 0.80
C LEU A 250 20.41 -1.19 1.76
N LEU A 251 20.09 -1.20 3.05
CA LEU A 251 21.11 -1.10 4.09
C LEU A 251 21.10 -2.41 4.87
N GLY A 252 22.12 -3.24 4.59
CA GLY A 252 22.45 -4.37 5.46
C GLY A 252 22.78 -3.85 6.88
N PRO A 253 22.62 -4.69 7.91
CA PRO A 253 22.90 -4.27 9.27
C PRO A 253 24.38 -3.86 9.39
N SER A 254 24.62 -2.67 9.95
CA SER A 254 25.95 -2.24 10.38
C SER A 254 26.57 -3.32 11.28
N PRO A 255 27.86 -3.67 11.13
CA PRO A 255 28.52 -4.72 11.90
C PRO A 255 28.62 -4.42 13.42
N THR A 256 28.15 -3.26 13.86
CA THR A 256 28.11 -2.85 15.28
C THR A 256 26.69 -2.71 15.85
N ALA A 257 25.64 -3.04 15.08
CA ALA A 257 24.26 -2.93 15.55
C ALA A 257 23.86 -4.14 16.44
N PRO A 258 23.37 -3.93 17.68
CA PRO A 258 22.82 -5.01 18.48
C PRO A 258 21.56 -5.60 17.79
N PRO A 259 21.26 -6.89 18.00
CA PRO A 259 20.15 -7.56 17.32
C PRO A 259 18.83 -6.86 17.59
N ALA A 260 17.98 -6.76 16.56
CA ALA A 260 16.62 -6.23 16.67
C ALA A 260 15.85 -7.02 17.74
N SER A 261 15.65 -6.40 18.91
CA SER A 261 14.86 -6.97 19.98
C SER A 261 13.38 -6.83 19.64
N PHE A 262 12.68 -7.96 19.57
CA PHE A 262 11.23 -7.97 19.50
C PHE A 262 10.69 -7.71 20.91
N GLY A 263 10.52 -6.44 21.29
CA GLY A 263 9.99 -6.06 22.59
C GLY A 263 10.37 -4.64 22.99
N GLY A 264 9.49 -3.68 22.72
CA GLY A 264 9.66 -2.31 23.18
C GLY A 264 9.68 -2.20 24.72
N PRO A 265 10.36 -1.18 25.29
CA PRO A 265 10.59 -1.03 26.74
C PRO A 265 9.32 -0.80 27.60
N ARG A 266 8.12 -0.79 27.00
CA ARG A 266 6.86 -0.52 27.71
C ARG A 266 6.18 -1.75 28.32
N THR A 267 6.68 -2.97 28.10
CA THR A 267 6.06 -4.19 28.66
C THR A 267 6.70 -4.67 29.97
N ARG A 268 7.76 -4.01 30.45
CA ARG A 268 8.50 -4.44 31.66
C ARG A 268 7.89 -4.00 33.00
N ALA A 269 6.73 -3.34 33.01
CA ALA A 269 6.17 -2.73 34.22
C ALA A 269 5.00 -3.49 34.87
N ARG A 270 4.64 -4.71 34.45
CA ARG A 270 3.46 -5.40 34.99
C ARG A 270 3.68 -6.66 35.82
N HIS A 271 4.93 -7.06 36.10
CA HIS A 271 5.16 -8.19 37.00
C HIS A 271 6.41 -8.00 37.88
N THR A 272 6.20 -7.38 39.05
CA THR A 272 6.90 -7.59 40.35
C THR A 272 6.29 -6.57 41.33
N GLY A 273 5.69 -6.85 42.47
CA GLY A 273 5.45 -8.06 43.23
C GLY A 273 4.70 -7.63 44.50
N GLY A 274 3.76 -8.44 44.96
CA GLY A 274 3.18 -8.30 46.30
C GLY A 274 4.06 -8.96 47.36
N ARG A 275 3.99 -8.43 48.59
CA ARG A 275 4.26 -9.00 49.94
C ARG A 275 4.92 -7.91 50.81
N SER A 276 4.19 -7.31 51.75
CA SER A 276 3.98 -7.74 53.15
C SER A 276 5.20 -7.57 54.04
N SER A 277 5.19 -6.50 54.84
CA SER A 277 5.49 -6.43 56.28
C SER A 277 5.50 -4.97 56.72
#